data_AF-I1VYN6-F1
#
_entry.id   AF-I1VYN6-F1
#
_cell.length_a   1.000
_cell.length_b   1.000
_cell.length_c   1.000
_cell.angle_alpha   90.00
_cell.angle_beta   90.00
_cell.angle_gamma   90.00
#
_symmetry.space_group_name_H-M   'P 1'
#
loop_
_entity.id
_entity.type
_entity.pdbx_description
1 polymer ?
#
loop_
_entity_poly.entity_id
_entity_poly.type
_entity_poly.pdbx_seq_one_letter_code
_entity_poly.pdbx_strand_id
1 'polypeptide(L)'
;MSSRGVNKVILVGNLGQDPEIRYMPNGGAVANITLATSESWRDKQTGENREVTEWHRVVLFGKLAEVTGEYLRKGSQVYIEGQLRTRKWQDQSGQDKYTTEVVVNVGGTLQMLGGRQHNSSQQQYSGNGGQPQQPSAPAPQANSNGNKGKNNRGPQRNNAAQPAPQQAASQSQHAGEWDDDIPFLGHGYGIAKHATAAL
;
A
#
# COMPACT_ATOMS: atom_id res chain seq x y z
N MET A 1 8.08 43.51 -8.60
CA MET A 1 7.26 42.34 -8.18
C MET A 1 8.11 41.10 -8.34
N SER A 2 8.25 40.25 -7.32
CA SER A 2 8.98 38.98 -7.48
C SER A 2 8.11 38.02 -8.30
N SER A 3 8.52 37.73 -9.53
CA SER A 3 7.89 36.67 -10.33
C SER A 3 8.29 35.32 -9.74
N ARG A 4 7.41 34.72 -8.95
CA ARG A 4 7.59 33.33 -8.52
C ARG A 4 7.20 32.42 -9.69
N GLY A 5 8.05 31.44 -10.01
CA GLY A 5 7.75 30.43 -11.02
C GLY A 5 6.54 29.56 -10.62
N VAL A 6 5.99 28.82 -11.58
CA VAL A 6 4.85 27.92 -11.37
C VAL A 6 5.35 26.48 -11.27
N ASN A 7 4.99 25.79 -10.17
CA ASN A 7 5.17 24.36 -10.02
C ASN A 7 3.78 23.73 -9.81
N LYS A 8 3.30 23.02 -10.83
CA LYS A 8 2.00 22.35 -10.82
C LYS A 8 2.12 21.00 -11.52
N VAL A 9 1.59 19.97 -10.88
CA VAL A 9 1.46 18.62 -11.42
C VAL A 9 -0.02 18.27 -11.43
N ILE A 10 -0.51 17.75 -12.54
CA ILE A 10 -1.88 17.22 -12.68
C ILE A 10 -1.76 15.77 -13.11
N LEU A 11 -2.40 14.87 -12.38
CA LEU A 11 -2.42 13.44 -12.67
C LEU A 11 -3.84 12.93 -12.65
N VAL A 12 -4.17 12.06 -13.59
CA VAL A 12 -5.35 11.21 -13.55
C VAL A 12 -4.88 9.78 -13.71
N GLY A 13 -5.12 8.95 -12.71
CA GLY A 13 -4.62 7.58 -12.68
C GLY A 13 -5.30 6.73 -11.64
N ASN A 14 -4.84 5.48 -11.54
CA ASN A 14 -5.39 4.49 -10.63
C ASN A 14 -4.37 4.15 -9.53
N LEU A 15 -4.85 3.91 -8.32
CA LEU A 15 -4.01 3.47 -7.21
C LEU A 15 -3.46 2.05 -7.49
N GLY A 16 -2.13 1.87 -7.42
CA GLY A 16 -1.49 0.56 -7.57
C GLY A 16 -1.65 -0.36 -6.36
N GLN A 17 -1.84 0.24 -5.19
CA GLN A 17 -1.97 -0.41 -3.90
C GLN A 17 -2.90 0.41 -2.99
N ASP A 18 -3.32 -0.17 -1.87
CA ASP A 18 -4.09 0.56 -0.87
C ASP A 18 -3.28 1.74 -0.29
N PRO A 19 -3.94 2.83 0.11
CA PRO A 19 -3.25 3.96 0.72
C PRO A 19 -2.54 3.60 2.03
N GLU A 20 -1.31 4.08 2.17
CA GLU A 20 -0.55 3.96 3.42
C GLU A 20 -0.75 5.23 4.26
N ILE A 21 -1.47 5.11 5.39
CA ILE A 21 -1.78 6.23 6.27
C ILE A 21 -0.89 6.19 7.52
N ARG A 22 -0.31 7.34 7.87
CA ARG A 22 0.46 7.55 9.09
C ARG A 22 0.00 8.80 9.80
N TYR A 23 -0.13 8.71 11.13
CA TYR A 23 -0.43 9.86 11.97
C TYR A 23 0.87 10.36 12.62
N MET A 24 1.14 11.64 12.48
CA MET A 24 2.29 12.30 13.09
C MET A 24 2.00 12.61 14.56
N PRO A 25 3.02 12.70 15.43
CA PRO A 25 2.83 13.01 16.86
C PRO A 25 2.14 14.36 17.13
N ASN A 26 2.19 15.28 16.18
CA ASN A 26 1.50 16.57 16.24
C ASN A 26 0.01 16.49 15.84
N GLY A 27 -0.54 15.30 15.64
CA GLY A 27 -1.94 15.05 15.26
C GLY A 27 -2.22 15.16 13.75
N GLY A 28 -1.23 15.47 12.91
CA GLY A 28 -1.43 15.55 11.47
C GLY A 28 -1.43 14.18 10.79
N ALA A 29 -2.42 13.91 9.93
CA ALA A 29 -2.44 12.74 9.07
C ALA A 29 -1.57 12.93 7.82
N VAL A 30 -0.91 11.85 7.38
CA VAL A 30 -0.16 11.77 6.12
C VAL A 30 -0.59 10.52 5.38
N ALA A 31 -0.92 10.65 4.10
CA ALA A 31 -1.21 9.53 3.22
C ALA A 31 -0.16 9.45 2.11
N ASN A 32 0.41 8.27 1.93
CA ASN A 32 1.28 7.94 0.82
C ASN A 32 0.49 7.03 -0.15
N ILE A 33 0.36 7.44 -1.41
CA ILE A 33 -0.25 6.64 -2.46
C ILE A 33 0.70 6.52 -3.66
N THR A 34 0.53 5.43 -4.40
CA THR A 34 1.25 5.16 -5.64
C THR A 34 0.24 5.09 -6.78
N LEU A 35 0.37 5.98 -7.78
CA LEU A 35 -0.54 6.10 -8.92
C LEU A 35 0.11 5.59 -10.20
N ALA A 36 -0.62 4.78 -10.95
CA ALA A 36 -0.26 4.38 -12.30
C ALA A 36 -0.89 5.33 -13.33
N THR A 37 -0.10 5.72 -14.33
CA THR A 37 -0.58 6.31 -15.59
C THR A 37 0.02 5.53 -16.76
N SER A 38 -0.81 5.02 -17.65
CA SER A 38 -0.36 4.28 -18.84
C SER A 38 -0.50 5.09 -20.11
N GLU A 39 0.47 4.97 -21.00
CA GLU A 39 0.41 5.44 -22.39
C GLU A 39 0.58 4.23 -23.33
N SER A 40 -0.33 4.08 -24.29
CA SER A 40 -0.27 3.02 -25.31
C SER A 40 -0.09 3.63 -26.69
N TRP A 41 0.85 3.12 -27.47
CA TRP A 41 1.11 3.56 -28.83
C TRP A 41 1.47 2.39 -29.75
N ARG A 42 1.32 2.58 -31.06
CA ARG A 42 1.74 1.59 -32.06
C ARG A 42 3.16 1.90 -32.53
N ASP A 43 4.07 0.94 -32.42
CA ASP A 43 5.43 1.06 -32.92
C ASP A 43 5.41 1.12 -34.46
N LYS A 44 6.07 2.13 -35.03
CA LYS A 44 6.06 2.38 -36.48
C LYS A 44 6.92 1.41 -37.28
N GLN A 45 7.91 0.77 -36.66
CA GLN A 45 8.81 -0.18 -37.30
C GLN A 45 8.26 -1.60 -37.25
N THR A 46 7.71 -2.01 -36.10
CA THR A 46 7.21 -3.39 -35.92
C THR A 46 5.70 -3.52 -36.16
N GLY A 47 4.95 -2.42 -36.06
CA GLY A 47 3.49 -2.44 -36.13
C GLY A 47 2.81 -3.01 -34.88
N GLU A 48 3.55 -3.28 -33.81
CA GLU A 48 3.00 -3.82 -32.57
C GLU A 48 2.49 -2.69 -31.66
N ASN A 49 1.49 -3.00 -30.83
CA ASN A 49 1.05 -2.09 -29.78
C ASN A 49 2.01 -2.22 -28.59
N ARG A 50 2.56 -1.10 -28.13
CA ARG A 50 3.37 -0.97 -26.92
C ARG A 50 2.61 -0.18 -25.87
N GLU A 51 2.89 -0.50 -24.61
CA GLU A 51 2.35 0.22 -23.45
C GLU A 51 3.50 0.50 -22.47
N VAL A 52 3.51 1.71 -21.91
CA VAL A 52 4.38 2.08 -20.79
C VAL A 52 3.53 2.64 -19.67
N THR A 53 3.77 2.15 -18.47
CA THR A 53 3.15 2.62 -17.24
C THR A 53 4.18 3.36 -16.39
N GLU A 54 3.85 4.59 -16.02
CA GLU A 54 4.63 5.41 -15.10
C GLU A 54 4.02 5.38 -13.69
N TRP A 55 4.88 5.31 -12.67
CA TRP A 55 4.48 5.15 -11.28
C TRP A 55 4.80 6.39 -10.46
N HIS A 56 3.75 7.12 -10.08
CA HIS A 56 3.85 8.38 -9.39
C HIS A 56 3.67 8.20 -7.88
N ARG A 57 4.64 8.67 -7.09
CA ARG A 57 4.50 8.77 -5.63
C ARG A 57 3.80 10.07 -5.27
N VAL A 58 2.66 9.97 -4.60
CA VAL A 58 1.89 11.13 -4.15
C VAL A 58 1.79 11.14 -2.63
N VAL A 59 2.02 12.30 -2.04
CA VAL A 59 1.92 12.54 -0.59
C VAL A 59 0.82 13.55 -0.33
N LEU A 60 -0.14 13.15 0.49
CA LEU A 60 -1.24 14.00 0.94
C LEU A 60 -1.17 14.22 2.45
N PHE A 61 -1.64 15.37 2.90
CA PHE A 61 -1.59 15.79 4.30
C PHE A 61 -2.98 16.15 4.84
N GLY A 62 -3.15 16.05 6.16
CA GLY A 62 -4.33 16.49 6.89
C GLY A 62 -5.61 15.81 6.40
N LYS A 63 -6.66 16.59 6.19
CA LYS A 63 -7.97 16.09 5.76
C LYS A 63 -7.95 15.29 4.47
N LEU A 64 -7.09 15.64 3.51
CA LEU A 64 -6.96 14.86 2.26
C LEU A 64 -6.35 13.48 2.52
N ALA A 65 -5.45 13.37 3.50
CA ALA A 65 -4.92 12.06 3.92
C ALA A 65 -6.00 11.20 4.58
N GLU A 66 -6.84 11.79 5.43
CA GLU A 66 -7.96 11.09 6.07
C GLU A 66 -8.97 10.59 5.03
N VAL A 67 -9.41 11.46 4.11
CA VAL A 67 -10.31 11.10 3.00
C VAL A 67 -9.68 10.00 2.13
N THR A 68 -8.38 10.10 1.87
CA THR A 68 -7.65 9.08 1.12
C THR A 68 -7.72 7.72 1.82
N GLY A 69 -7.44 7.66 3.12
CA GLY A 69 -7.49 6.41 3.89
C GLY A 69 -8.91 5.83 4.01
N GLU A 70 -9.90 6.69 4.18
CA GLU A 70 -11.29 6.27 4.37
C GLU A 70 -11.89 5.71 3.08
N TYR A 71 -11.72 6.40 1.96
CA TYR A 71 -12.47 6.14 0.72
C TYR A 71 -11.67 5.48 -0.40
N LEU A 72 -10.34 5.63 -0.45
CA LEU A 72 -9.54 5.10 -1.55
C LEU A 72 -9.02 3.70 -1.24
N ARG A 73 -9.01 2.85 -2.26
CA ARG A 73 -8.45 1.49 -2.24
C ARG A 73 -7.63 1.26 -3.50
N LYS A 74 -6.90 0.16 -3.57
CA LYS A 74 -6.25 -0.30 -4.80
C LYS A 74 -7.25 -0.27 -5.97
N GLY A 75 -6.82 0.28 -7.10
CA GLY A 75 -7.62 0.43 -8.31
C GLY A 75 -8.51 1.67 -8.35
N SER A 76 -8.72 2.38 -7.22
CA SER A 76 -9.49 3.64 -7.23
C SER A 76 -8.89 4.63 -8.21
N GLN A 77 -9.74 5.19 -9.08
CA GLN A 77 -9.35 6.22 -10.04
C GLN A 77 -9.49 7.61 -9.41
N VAL A 78 -8.44 8.42 -9.51
CA VAL A 78 -8.38 9.75 -8.89
C VAL A 78 -7.78 10.79 -9.82
N TYR A 79 -8.26 12.02 -9.67
CA TYR A 79 -7.60 13.23 -10.13
C TYR A 79 -6.78 13.80 -8.97
N ILE A 80 -5.53 14.16 -9.25
CA ILE A 80 -4.61 14.80 -8.30
C ILE A 80 -4.07 16.08 -8.92
N GLU A 81 -4.08 17.14 -8.14
CA GLU A 81 -3.33 18.36 -8.41
C GLU A 81 -2.38 18.65 -7.26
N GLY A 82 -1.09 18.78 -7.56
CA GLY A 82 -0.04 19.00 -6.56
C GLY A 82 1.16 19.73 -7.15
N GLN A 83 2.31 19.55 -6.52
CA GLN A 83 3.58 20.13 -6.95
C GLN A 83 4.72 19.13 -6.78
N LEU A 84 5.75 19.19 -7.63
CA LEU A 84 6.93 18.35 -7.45
C LEU A 84 7.74 18.83 -6.24
N ARG A 85 8.15 17.89 -5.41
CA ARG A 85 9.11 18.12 -4.33
C ARG A 85 10.15 17.00 -4.33
N THR A 86 11.41 17.38 -4.46
CA THR A 86 12.53 16.46 -4.28
C THR A 86 13.11 16.66 -2.89
N ARG A 87 13.17 15.58 -2.11
CA ARG A 87 13.84 15.58 -0.81
C ARG A 87 15.13 14.78 -0.88
N LYS A 88 16.14 15.27 -0.17
CA LYS A 88 17.42 14.59 0.07
C LYS A 88 17.32 13.82 1.39
N TRP A 89 17.79 12.59 1.43
CA TRP A 89 17.90 11.77 2.63
C TRP A 89 19.14 10.89 2.53
N GLN A 90 19.68 10.44 3.67
CA GLN A 90 20.84 9.53 3.69
C GLN A 90 20.38 8.11 3.94
N ASP A 91 20.92 7.16 3.17
CA ASP A 91 20.72 5.74 3.43
C ASP A 91 21.57 5.25 4.61
N GLN A 92 21.42 3.98 4.98
CA GLN A 92 22.15 3.37 6.10
C GLN A 92 23.67 3.36 5.90
N SER A 93 24.13 3.49 4.65
CA SER A 93 25.54 3.55 4.28
C SER A 93 26.08 4.99 4.29
N GLY A 94 25.27 5.98 4.66
CA GLY A 94 25.61 7.40 4.66
C GLY A 94 25.58 8.06 3.28
N GLN A 95 25.11 7.37 2.24
CA GLN A 95 25.04 7.96 0.89
C GLN A 95 23.81 8.83 0.73
N ASP A 96 24.00 9.99 0.10
CA ASP A 96 22.91 10.89 -0.25
C ASP A 96 22.01 10.28 -1.34
N LYS A 97 20.73 10.18 -1.05
CA LYS A 97 19.66 9.77 -1.97
C LYS A 97 18.66 10.89 -2.16
N TYR A 98 18.04 10.89 -3.33
CA TYR A 98 17.01 11.86 -3.69
C TYR A 98 15.72 11.11 -4.01
N THR A 99 14.60 11.65 -3.54
CA THR A 99 13.27 11.12 -3.88
C THR A 99 12.40 12.29 -4.30
N THR A 100 11.88 12.21 -5.51
CA THR A 100 10.92 13.17 -6.06
C THR A 100 9.51 12.64 -5.85
N GLU A 101 8.66 13.46 -5.27
CA GLU A 101 7.28 13.12 -4.90
C GLU A 101 6.35 14.24 -5.38
N VAL A 102 5.12 13.89 -5.70
CA VAL A 102 4.05 14.86 -5.92
C VAL A 102 3.40 15.16 -4.58
N VAL A 103 3.54 16.39 -4.11
CA VAL A 103 2.99 16.82 -2.83
C VAL A 103 1.71 17.61 -3.05
N VAL A 104 0.63 17.17 -2.42
CA VAL A 104 -0.67 17.87 -2.41
C VAL A 104 -0.74 18.74 -1.15
N ASN A 105 -0.41 20.03 -1.32
CA ASN A 105 -0.46 21.04 -0.27
C ASN A 105 -1.82 21.78 -0.28
N VAL A 106 -1.95 22.86 0.52
CA VAL A 106 -3.19 23.66 0.69
C VAL A 106 -3.84 24.12 -0.63
N GLY A 107 -3.04 24.36 -1.69
CA GLY A 107 -3.55 24.74 -3.01
C GLY A 107 -3.74 23.59 -4.00
N GLY A 108 -3.54 22.35 -3.56
CA GLY A 108 -3.74 21.14 -4.37
C GLY A 108 -5.11 20.52 -4.15
N THR A 109 -5.45 19.56 -4.99
CA THR A 109 -6.79 18.93 -5.02
C THR A 109 -6.66 17.43 -5.17
N LEU A 110 -7.53 16.68 -4.48
CA LEU A 110 -7.81 15.28 -4.78
C LEU A 110 -9.29 15.14 -5.08
N GLN A 111 -9.62 14.45 -6.17
CA GLN A 111 -10.99 14.10 -6.52
C GLN A 111 -11.08 12.62 -6.93
N MET A 112 -12.03 11.92 -6.35
CA MET A 112 -12.39 10.56 -6.76
C MET A 112 -13.16 10.60 -8.08
N LEU A 113 -12.73 9.81 -9.05
CA LEU A 113 -13.40 9.69 -10.36
C LEU A 113 -14.18 8.37 -10.49
N GLY A 114 -13.83 7.36 -9.69
CA GLY A 114 -14.51 6.07 -9.65
C GLY A 114 -15.73 6.08 -8.73
N GLY A 115 -16.91 6.40 -9.29
CA GLY A 115 -18.19 6.36 -8.59
C GLY A 115 -19.14 5.33 -9.21
N ARG A 116 -19.01 4.06 -8.81
CA ARG A 116 -20.06 3.02 -8.84
C ARG A 116 -19.53 1.76 -8.14
N GLN A 117 -19.32 1.85 -6.83
CA GLN A 117 -19.41 0.64 -6.00
C GLN A 117 -20.87 0.20 -6.10
N HIS A 118 -21.10 -0.83 -6.87
CA HIS A 118 -22.36 -1.56 -6.94
C HIS A 118 -22.71 -2.01 -5.51
N ASN A 119 -23.63 -1.29 -4.85
CA ASN A 119 -24.34 -1.83 -3.70
C ASN A 119 -25.33 -2.87 -4.23
N SER A 120 -24.81 -4.02 -4.68
CA SER A 120 -25.58 -5.25 -4.72
C SER A 120 -25.62 -5.83 -3.31
N SER A 121 -26.30 -5.13 -2.41
CA SER A 121 -27.12 -5.83 -1.43
C SER A 121 -28.24 -6.47 -2.23
N GLN A 122 -27.93 -7.67 -2.74
CA GLN A 122 -28.86 -8.64 -3.29
C GLN A 122 -29.78 -9.06 -2.14
N GLN A 123 -30.74 -8.19 -1.81
CA GLN A 123 -31.86 -8.52 -0.94
C GLN A 123 -32.80 -9.38 -1.79
N GLN A 124 -32.54 -10.67 -1.82
CA GLN A 124 -33.41 -11.69 -2.39
C GLN A 124 -34.69 -11.77 -1.54
N TYR A 125 -35.63 -10.87 -1.79
CA TYR A 125 -37.01 -11.01 -1.32
C TYR A 125 -37.71 -12.04 -2.21
N SER A 126 -37.75 -13.28 -1.72
CA SER A 126 -38.66 -14.32 -2.22
C SER A 126 -40.08 -13.94 -1.81
N GLY A 127 -40.81 -13.32 -2.74
CA GLY A 127 -42.20 -12.89 -2.61
C GLY A 127 -43.13 -13.72 -3.49
N ASN A 128 -43.64 -14.79 -2.88
CA ASN A 128 -44.62 -15.75 -3.34
C ASN A 128 -45.86 -15.11 -4.04
N GLY A 129 -46.03 -15.36 -5.34
CA GLY A 129 -47.21 -14.97 -6.13
C GLY A 129 -47.62 -16.10 -7.07
N GLY A 130 -48.66 -16.83 -6.69
CA GLY A 130 -49.04 -18.11 -7.28
C GLY A 130 -49.66 -18.05 -8.67
N GLN A 131 -49.49 -19.15 -9.41
CA GLN A 131 -50.32 -19.50 -10.54
C GLN A 131 -50.54 -21.03 -10.54
N PRO A 132 -51.77 -21.54 -10.80
CA PRO A 132 -52.19 -22.88 -10.40
C PRO A 132 -51.78 -23.99 -11.39
N GLN A 133 -51.36 -25.14 -10.84
CA GLN A 133 -51.05 -26.38 -11.54
C GLN A 133 -52.27 -27.32 -11.62
N GLN A 134 -52.49 -27.86 -12.81
CA GLN A 134 -53.49 -28.88 -13.14
C GLN A 134 -52.93 -30.29 -12.84
N PRO A 135 -53.73 -31.28 -12.38
CA PRO A 135 -53.20 -32.55 -11.88
C PRO A 135 -53.16 -33.66 -12.94
N SER A 136 -52.01 -34.34 -13.05
CA SER A 136 -51.82 -35.57 -13.84
C SER A 136 -51.30 -36.70 -12.93
N ALA A 137 -51.80 -37.92 -13.20
CA ALA A 137 -51.85 -39.10 -12.36
C ALA A 137 -50.52 -39.73 -11.85
N PRO A 138 -50.57 -40.55 -10.77
CA PRO A 138 -49.40 -41.20 -10.16
C PRO A 138 -49.12 -42.62 -10.69
N ALA A 139 -47.85 -43.02 -10.72
CA ALA A 139 -47.40 -44.41 -10.79
C ALA A 139 -46.16 -44.63 -9.87
N PRO A 140 -45.97 -45.85 -9.32
CA PRO A 140 -45.24 -46.08 -8.07
C PRO A 140 -43.83 -46.67 -8.26
N GLN A 141 -42.91 -46.36 -7.34
CA GLN A 141 -41.59 -47.00 -7.28
C GLN A 141 -41.27 -47.52 -5.88
N ALA A 142 -40.77 -48.75 -5.87
CA ALA A 142 -40.66 -49.67 -4.75
C ALA A 142 -39.24 -49.76 -4.16
N ASN A 143 -39.17 -50.31 -2.93
CA ASN A 143 -38.05 -51.00 -2.28
C ASN A 143 -36.77 -50.20 -1.94
N SER A 144 -35.99 -50.51 -0.90
CA SER A 144 -36.14 -51.37 0.28
C SER A 144 -34.90 -51.15 1.17
N ASN A 145 -35.15 -50.82 2.43
CA ASN A 145 -34.63 -51.43 3.66
C ASN A 145 -33.28 -52.20 3.69
N GLY A 146 -32.43 -51.88 4.67
CA GLY A 146 -31.32 -52.71 5.20
C GLY A 146 -30.32 -51.87 6.01
N ASN A 147 -30.45 -51.65 7.33
CA ASN A 147 -30.33 -52.51 8.52
C ASN A 147 -28.90 -52.73 9.07
N LYS A 148 -28.66 -52.05 10.22
CA LYS A 148 -27.96 -52.44 11.47
C LYS A 148 -26.47 -52.84 11.53
N GLY A 149 -25.81 -52.14 12.48
CA GLY A 149 -24.96 -52.72 13.55
C GLY A 149 -23.45 -52.48 13.37
N LYS A 150 -22.58 -52.38 14.40
CA LYS A 150 -22.65 -52.24 15.87
C LYS A 150 -21.16 -52.17 16.34
N ASN A 151 -20.85 -51.37 17.37
CA ASN A 151 -19.72 -51.51 18.34
C ASN A 151 -18.28 -51.26 17.79
N ASN A 152 -17.25 -50.81 18.52
CA ASN A 152 -16.93 -50.77 19.96
C ASN A 152 -15.63 -49.92 20.20
N ARG A 153 -15.60 -49.16 21.31
CA ARG A 153 -14.49 -48.91 22.31
C ARG A 153 -13.15 -48.25 21.90
N GLY A 154 -12.70 -47.30 22.75
CA GLY A 154 -11.52 -46.40 22.66
C GLY A 154 -10.14 -47.04 22.92
N PRO A 155 -9.12 -46.37 23.57
CA PRO A 155 -9.21 -45.23 24.51
C PRO A 155 -8.10 -44.12 24.43
N GLN A 156 -8.37 -42.98 25.10
CA GLN A 156 -7.50 -42.23 26.04
C GLN A 156 -6.16 -41.57 25.62
N ARG A 157 -6.01 -40.26 25.92
CA ARG A 157 -4.72 -39.64 26.25
C ARG A 157 -4.85 -38.50 27.28
N ASN A 158 -3.91 -38.52 28.22
CA ASN A 158 -3.86 -37.83 29.51
C ASN A 158 -3.32 -36.39 29.48
N ASN A 159 -3.69 -35.66 30.53
CA ASN A 159 -2.99 -34.55 31.22
C ASN A 159 -1.45 -34.69 31.32
N ALA A 160 -0.74 -33.56 31.31
CA ALA A 160 0.28 -33.20 32.32
C ALA A 160 0.79 -31.76 32.12
N ALA A 161 1.20 -31.13 33.24
CA ALA A 161 1.56 -29.73 33.41
C ALA A 161 3.08 -29.49 33.59
N GLN A 162 3.46 -28.20 33.66
CA GLN A 162 4.66 -27.57 34.27
C GLN A 162 6.01 -27.57 33.52
N PRO A 163 7.00 -26.71 33.89
CA PRO A 163 6.97 -25.30 34.34
C PRO A 163 8.07 -24.41 33.66
N ALA A 164 8.13 -23.12 34.05
CA ALA A 164 9.00 -22.04 33.55
C ALA A 164 10.50 -22.15 33.89
N PRO A 165 11.36 -21.38 33.18
CA PRO A 165 12.59 -20.83 33.76
C PRO A 165 12.68 -19.29 33.74
N GLN A 166 13.28 -18.75 34.81
CA GLN A 166 13.75 -17.38 35.03
C GLN A 166 14.55 -16.78 33.84
N GLN A 167 14.38 -15.46 33.61
CA GLN A 167 15.41 -14.63 33.00
C GLN A 167 15.73 -13.42 33.88
N ALA A 168 17.04 -13.22 34.03
CA ALA A 168 17.69 -12.28 34.91
C ALA A 168 17.58 -10.83 34.39
N ALA A 169 17.43 -9.91 35.33
CA ALA A 169 17.60 -8.49 35.10
C ALA A 169 19.10 -8.17 34.97
N SER A 170 19.52 -7.64 33.83
CA SER A 170 20.79 -6.93 33.67
C SER A 170 20.50 -5.43 33.78
N GLN A 171 20.94 -4.83 34.88
CA GLN A 171 20.97 -3.37 35.03
C GLN A 171 22.07 -2.78 34.13
N SER A 172 21.64 -1.87 33.27
CA SER A 172 22.45 -0.95 32.50
C SER A 172 23.10 0.09 33.43
N GLN A 173 24.43 0.04 33.53
CA GLN A 173 25.20 1.14 34.11
C GLN A 173 25.47 2.18 33.01
N HIS A 174 24.81 3.32 33.16
CA HIS A 174 25.20 4.59 32.56
C HIS A 174 26.34 5.18 33.40
N ALA A 175 27.53 5.23 32.82
CA ALA A 175 28.60 6.20 33.10
C ALA A 175 29.41 6.22 31.79
N GLY A 176 29.45 7.28 30.99
CA GLY A 176 29.60 8.66 31.39
C GLY A 176 31.06 9.10 31.36
N GLU A 177 31.87 8.58 30.44
CA GLU A 177 33.26 9.02 30.22
C GLU A 177 33.56 9.00 28.70
N TRP A 178 33.21 10.08 28.02
CA TRP A 178 33.87 10.47 26.76
C TRP A 178 34.68 11.70 27.10
N ASP A 179 35.87 11.44 27.61
CA ASP A 179 36.87 12.46 27.89
C ASP A 179 37.42 12.99 26.56
N ASP A 180 37.63 14.30 26.58
CA ASP A 180 38.13 15.14 25.52
C ASP A 180 39.51 14.67 25.03
N ASP A 181 39.65 14.40 23.72
CA ASP A 181 40.93 14.54 23.00
C ASP A 181 40.74 14.46 21.48
N ILE A 182 40.45 15.62 20.87
CA ILE A 182 40.56 15.83 19.42
C ILE A 182 41.84 16.64 19.17
N PRO A 183 42.98 16.03 18.80
CA PRO A 183 44.11 16.78 18.31
C PRO A 183 43.93 17.05 16.81
N PHE A 184 43.77 18.34 16.50
CA PHE A 184 43.87 18.92 15.16
C PHE A 184 45.18 18.51 14.47
N LEU A 185 45.08 17.78 13.36
CA LEU A 185 46.17 17.62 12.41
C LEU A 185 45.68 18.00 11.01
N GLY A 186 45.92 19.26 10.67
CA GLY A 186 45.92 19.70 9.28
C GLY A 186 47.22 19.26 8.60
N HIS A 187 47.10 18.47 7.54
CA HIS A 187 48.05 18.22 6.44
C HIS A 187 47.18 17.56 5.36
N GLY A 188 47.15 17.89 4.07
CA GLY A 188 47.87 18.81 3.23
C GLY A 188 47.22 18.68 1.84
N TYR A 189 47.38 19.71 1.02
CA TYR A 189 46.96 19.74 -0.37
C TYR A 189 47.51 18.53 -1.17
N GLY A 190 46.64 17.86 -1.92
CA GLY A 190 47.01 16.81 -2.87
C GLY A 190 46.15 16.90 -4.13
N ILE A 191 46.55 17.79 -5.04
CA ILE A 191 45.99 17.96 -6.38
C ILE A 191 46.71 16.94 -7.28
N ALA A 192 45.97 16.05 -7.95
CA ALA A 192 46.50 15.33 -9.11
C ALA A 192 45.42 15.25 -10.20
N LYS A 193 45.64 16.07 -11.24
CA LYS A 193 45.04 15.96 -12.58
C LYS A 193 45.83 14.91 -13.39
N HIS A 194 45.24 14.51 -14.52
CA HIS A 194 45.74 13.66 -15.63
C HIS A 194 45.30 12.19 -15.55
N ALA A 195 44.82 11.53 -16.62
CA ALA A 195 44.78 11.87 -18.04
C ALA A 195 43.66 11.10 -18.79
N THR A 196 43.22 11.72 -19.89
CA THR A 196 42.48 11.19 -21.03
C THR A 196 43.40 10.43 -21.99
N ALA A 197 42.95 9.30 -22.57
CA ALA A 197 43.22 8.76 -23.93
C ALA A 197 42.88 7.24 -23.94
N ALA A 198 41.85 6.77 -24.65
CA ALA A 198 41.82 6.41 -26.07
C ALA A 198 42.67 5.18 -26.44
N LEU A 199 41.99 4.03 -26.61
CA LEU A 199 41.96 3.15 -27.80
C LEU A 199 40.90 2.06 -27.59
#